data_AF-A0AAR2IJK6-F1
#
_entry.id   AF-A0AAR2IJK6-F1
#
_cell.length_a   1.000
_cell.length_b   1.000
_cell.length_c   1.000
_cell.angle_alpha   90.00
_cell.angle_beta   90.00
_cell.angle_gamma   90.00
#
_symmetry.space_group_name_H-M   'P 1'
#
loop_
_entity.id
_entity.type
_entity.pdbx_description
1 polymer ?
#
loop_
_entity_poly.entity_id
_entity_poly.type
_entity_poly.pdbx_seq_one_letter_code
_entity_poly.pdbx_strand_id
1 'polypeptide(L)'
;MTLNTRTSLLYTTVILCIAACAGSPSAHTRIFISARVGSSAVLPCALRNMSCQSPHVEWRKYTETMFERRGGELYQGEGYKDREDVPEDHLLKGDCSLELKNVRPEDAGVYESFLLVGGKNKLSLPKSVFIQSVELSVEETPEEDVSDRIAVADDAGVNCHYPQIIALSILSSSLFHLF
;
A
#
# COMPACT_ATOMS: atom_id res chain seq x y z
N MET A 1 21.75 4.33 -58.51
CA MET A 1 20.71 3.66 -57.70
C MET A 1 19.77 4.75 -57.16
N THR A 2 18.81 5.17 -57.97
CA THR A 2 17.89 6.29 -57.65
C THR A 2 16.69 5.73 -56.89
N LEU A 3 16.70 5.82 -55.56
CA LEU A 3 15.54 5.46 -54.76
C LEU A 3 14.40 6.40 -55.13
N ASN A 4 13.32 5.83 -55.67
CA ASN A 4 12.17 6.52 -56.22
C ASN A 4 11.59 7.49 -55.18
N THR A 5 11.54 8.79 -55.47
CA THR A 5 11.09 9.86 -54.56
C THR A 5 9.69 9.61 -54.02
N ARG A 6 8.83 8.92 -54.80
CA ARG A 6 7.49 8.50 -54.36
C ARG A 6 7.55 7.45 -53.24
N THR A 7 8.51 6.53 -53.29
CA THR A 7 8.74 5.52 -52.24
C THR A 7 9.27 6.16 -50.96
N SER A 8 10.12 7.19 -51.07
CA SER A 8 10.63 7.96 -49.93
C SER A 8 9.52 8.79 -49.26
N LEU A 9 8.63 9.43 -50.05
CA LEU A 9 7.49 10.17 -49.53
C LEU A 9 6.50 9.25 -48.80
N LEU A 10 6.19 8.09 -49.35
CA LEU A 10 5.33 7.09 -48.69
C LEU A 10 5.93 6.63 -47.35
N TYR A 11 7.23 6.37 -47.33
CA TYR A 11 7.94 5.94 -46.13
C TYR A 11 7.91 7.00 -45.03
N THR A 12 8.16 8.26 -45.38
CA THR A 12 8.09 9.38 -44.42
C THR A 12 6.68 9.63 -43.90
N THR A 13 5.65 9.53 -44.74
CA THR A 13 4.26 9.63 -44.28
C THR A 13 3.86 8.49 -43.35
N VAL A 14 4.31 7.26 -43.61
CA VAL A 14 4.04 6.12 -42.74
C VAL A 14 4.72 6.28 -41.39
N ILE A 15 5.99 6.73 -41.35
CA ILE A 15 6.71 7.01 -40.11
C ILE A 15 6.01 8.11 -39.29
N LEU A 16 5.56 9.18 -39.94
CA LEU A 16 4.85 10.28 -39.28
C LEU A 16 3.50 9.82 -38.68
N CYS A 17 2.78 8.94 -39.39
CA CYS A 17 1.55 8.32 -38.88
C CYS A 17 1.82 7.40 -37.69
N ILE A 18 2.88 6.58 -37.72
CA ILE A 18 3.23 5.70 -36.59
C ILE A 18 3.59 6.52 -35.34
N ALA A 19 4.28 7.66 -35.51
CA ALA A 19 4.57 8.58 -34.41
C ALA A 19 3.30 9.26 -33.85
N ALA A 20 2.29 9.53 -34.69
CA ALA A 20 1.00 10.10 -34.27
C ALA A 20 0.08 9.07 -33.59
N CYS A 21 0.27 7.78 -33.84
CA CYS A 21 -0.48 6.68 -33.21
C CYS A 21 0.06 6.28 -31.82
N ALA A 22 1.20 6.84 -31.39
CA ALA A 22 1.65 6.75 -30.00
C ALA A 22 0.83 7.70 -29.10
N GLY A 23 -0.49 7.68 -29.25
CA GLY A 23 -1.41 8.23 -28.27
C GLY A 23 -1.18 7.47 -26.96
N SER A 24 -0.93 8.22 -25.88
CA SER A 24 -0.53 7.69 -24.58
C SER A 24 -1.34 6.46 -24.18
N PRO A 25 -0.71 5.43 -23.58
CA PRO A 25 -1.48 4.55 -22.73
C PRO A 25 -2.12 5.47 -21.69
N SER A 26 -3.46 5.47 -21.62
CA SER A 26 -4.18 5.93 -20.43
C SER A 26 -3.80 4.98 -19.30
N ALA A 27 -2.56 5.06 -18.84
CA ALA A 27 -2.03 4.28 -17.75
C ALA A 27 -2.68 4.87 -16.50
N HIS A 28 -3.80 4.27 -16.10
CA HIS A 28 -4.37 4.53 -14.79
C HIS A 28 -3.27 4.20 -13.76
N THR A 29 -2.72 5.24 -13.14
CA THR A 29 -1.67 5.08 -12.14
C THR A 29 -2.25 4.29 -10.97
N ARG A 30 -1.66 3.13 -10.70
CA ARG A 30 -1.98 2.34 -9.51
C ARG A 30 -1.19 2.89 -8.32
N ILE A 31 -1.89 3.15 -7.21
CA ILE A 31 -1.28 3.63 -5.96
C ILE A 31 -0.95 2.41 -5.11
N PHE A 32 0.22 2.41 -4.46
CA PHE A 32 0.65 1.33 -3.58
C PHE A 32 0.66 1.81 -2.13
N ILE A 33 0.04 1.05 -1.25
CA ILE A 33 -0.02 1.29 0.20
C ILE A 33 0.45 0.02 0.91
N SER A 34 1.21 0.16 2.00
CA SER A 34 1.51 -0.95 2.91
C SER A 34 0.95 -0.67 4.30
N ALA A 35 0.48 -1.72 4.97
CA ALA A 35 -0.02 -1.65 6.33
C ALA A 35 0.37 -2.92 7.10
N ARG A 36 0.57 -2.79 8.41
CA ARG A 36 0.86 -3.94 9.27
C ARG A 36 -0.41 -4.65 9.71
N VAL A 37 -0.35 -5.96 9.95
CA VAL A 37 -1.46 -6.69 10.59
C VAL A 37 -1.88 -6.01 11.90
N GLY A 38 -3.18 -5.88 12.13
CA GLY A 38 -3.79 -5.21 13.27
C GLY A 38 -3.80 -3.68 13.23
N SER A 39 -3.10 -3.06 12.26
CA SER A 39 -3.04 -1.60 12.12
C SER A 39 -4.26 -1.02 11.37
N SER A 40 -4.22 0.28 11.04
CA SER A 40 -5.20 0.93 10.17
C SER A 40 -4.53 1.41 8.89
N ALA A 41 -5.26 1.36 7.77
CA ALA A 41 -4.84 1.84 6.47
C ALA A 41 -5.84 2.87 5.94
N VAL A 42 -5.35 3.84 5.16
CA VAL A 42 -6.20 4.78 4.42
C VAL A 42 -5.90 4.57 2.94
N LEU A 43 -6.90 4.10 2.19
CA LEU A 43 -6.80 3.95 0.75
C LEU A 43 -7.21 5.28 0.11
N PRO A 44 -6.25 6.04 -0.45
CA PRO A 44 -6.50 7.41 -0.88
C PRO A 44 -7.53 7.46 -2.01
N CYS A 45 -8.42 8.45 -2.01
CA CYS A 45 -9.38 8.71 -3.09
C CYS A 45 -9.81 10.16 -3.16
N ALA A 46 -9.73 10.74 -4.36
CA ALA A 46 -10.13 12.12 -4.60
C ALA A 46 -11.12 12.22 -5.76
N LEU A 47 -12.29 12.82 -5.50
CA LEU A 47 -13.29 13.11 -6.52
C LEU A 47 -12.85 14.32 -7.35
N ARG A 48 -12.62 14.09 -8.65
CA ARG A 48 -12.32 15.18 -9.60
C ARG A 48 -13.63 15.85 -10.03
N ASN A 49 -13.66 17.18 -10.02
CA ASN A 49 -14.79 18.02 -10.44
C ASN A 49 -16.06 17.80 -9.60
N MET A 50 -16.07 18.43 -8.43
CA MET A 50 -17.09 18.32 -7.39
C MET A 50 -18.42 19.03 -7.71
N SER A 51 -19.11 18.64 -8.78
CA SER A 51 -20.45 19.14 -9.12
C SER A 51 -21.60 18.28 -8.57
N CYS A 52 -21.29 17.17 -7.89
CA CYS A 52 -22.29 16.29 -7.29
C CYS A 52 -22.63 16.74 -5.88
N GLN A 53 -23.85 17.24 -5.68
CA GLN A 53 -24.36 17.62 -4.34
C GLN A 53 -24.58 16.42 -3.40
N SER A 54 -24.68 15.22 -3.95
CA SER A 54 -24.80 13.96 -3.21
C SER A 54 -23.87 12.93 -3.87
N PRO A 55 -22.57 12.97 -3.56
CA PRO A 55 -21.62 11.97 -4.05
C PRO A 55 -22.04 10.58 -3.59
N HIS A 56 -21.98 9.62 -4.51
CA HIS A 56 -22.25 8.22 -4.26
C HIS A 56 -21.01 7.44 -4.63
N VAL A 57 -20.27 6.97 -3.61
CA VAL A 57 -19.01 6.25 -3.81
C VAL A 57 -19.21 4.76 -3.55
N GLU A 58 -18.52 3.96 -4.34
CA GLU A 58 -18.42 2.51 -4.20
C GLU A 58 -16.94 2.11 -4.21
N TRP A 59 -16.57 1.20 -3.32
CA TRP A 59 -15.29 0.52 -3.32
C TRP A 59 -15.48 -0.97 -3.59
N ARG A 60 -14.70 -1.48 -4.54
CA ARG A 60 -14.68 -2.88 -4.92
C ARG A 60 -13.31 -3.49 -4.67
N LYS A 61 -13.30 -4.76 -4.29
CA LYS A 61 -12.12 -5.61 -4.36
C LYS A 61 -12.43 -6.74 -5.32
N TYR A 62 -11.61 -6.88 -6.35
CA TYR A 62 -11.89 -7.76 -7.48
C TYR A 62 -13.27 -7.44 -8.10
N THR A 63 -14.25 -8.35 -8.02
CA THR A 63 -15.60 -8.17 -8.54
C THR A 63 -16.65 -7.89 -7.45
N GLU A 64 -16.22 -7.82 -6.18
CA GLU A 64 -17.12 -7.71 -5.03
C GLU A 64 -17.16 -6.29 -4.50
N THR A 65 -18.37 -5.76 -4.32
CA THR A 65 -18.60 -4.49 -3.62
C THR A 65 -18.42 -4.71 -2.13
N MET A 66 -17.39 -4.09 -1.57
CA MET A 66 -17.15 -4.14 -0.13
C MET A 66 -17.83 -2.96 0.55
N PHE A 67 -17.81 -1.78 -0.06
CA PHE A 67 -18.34 -0.58 0.58
C PHE A 67 -19.09 0.28 -0.41
N GLU A 68 -20.22 0.83 0.02
CA GLU A 68 -20.98 1.82 -0.74
C GLU A 68 -21.55 2.86 0.21
N ARG A 69 -21.37 4.15 -0.12
CA ARG A 69 -21.92 5.26 0.67
C ARG A 69 -22.56 6.32 -0.21
N ARG A 70 -23.75 6.74 0.20
CA ARG A 70 -24.48 7.89 -0.35
C ARG A 70 -25.10 8.72 0.78
N GLY A 71 -24.45 9.82 1.15
CA GLY A 71 -24.83 10.57 2.35
C GLY A 71 -24.76 9.67 3.59
N GLY A 72 -25.87 9.59 4.33
CA GLY A 72 -26.01 8.70 5.49
C GLY A 72 -26.35 7.24 5.16
N GLU A 73 -26.66 6.91 3.91
CA GLU A 73 -26.88 5.51 3.48
C GLU A 73 -25.52 4.82 3.30
N LEU A 74 -25.36 3.66 3.96
CA LEU A 74 -24.13 2.88 4.01
C LEU A 74 -24.42 1.40 3.79
N TYR A 75 -23.63 0.77 2.92
CA TYR A 75 -23.53 -0.67 2.77
C TYR A 75 -22.09 -1.12 3.02
N GLN A 76 -21.95 -2.26 3.71
CA GLN A 76 -20.69 -2.93 4.00
C GLN A 76 -20.83 -4.42 3.65
N GLY A 77 -19.84 -4.97 2.96
CA GLY A 77 -19.75 -6.35 2.54
C GLY A 77 -19.43 -7.27 3.72
N GLU A 78 -19.74 -8.56 3.55
CA GLU A 78 -19.40 -9.56 4.55
C GLU A 78 -17.88 -9.63 4.75
N GLY A 79 -17.42 -9.54 6.01
CA GLY A 79 -16.00 -9.53 6.39
C GLY A 79 -15.40 -8.13 6.68
N TYR A 80 -16.03 -7.07 6.19
CA TYR A 80 -15.56 -5.68 6.37
C TYR A 80 -16.44 -4.84 7.30
N LYS A 81 -17.59 -5.38 7.71
CA LYS A 81 -18.52 -4.75 8.65
C LYS A 81 -17.81 -4.18 9.89
N ASP A 82 -18.16 -2.93 10.22
CA ASP A 82 -17.63 -2.15 11.36
C ASP A 82 -16.10 -1.88 11.32
N ARG A 83 -15.40 -2.27 10.25
CA ARG A 83 -13.95 -2.05 10.08
C ARG A 83 -13.62 -1.01 9.04
N GLU A 84 -14.54 -0.75 8.10
CA GLU A 84 -14.33 0.19 7.00
C GLU A 84 -15.28 1.40 7.08
N ASP A 85 -14.80 2.58 6.71
CA ASP A 85 -15.64 3.75 6.52
C ASP A 85 -15.06 4.72 5.47
N VAL A 86 -15.94 5.49 4.85
CA VAL A 86 -15.61 6.73 4.14
C VAL A 86 -16.39 7.82 4.86
N PRO A 87 -15.75 8.66 5.70
CA PRO A 87 -16.48 9.63 6.51
C PRO A 87 -17.35 10.56 5.65
N GLU A 88 -18.62 10.73 6.00
CA GLU A 88 -19.58 11.53 5.22
C GLU A 88 -19.08 12.98 4.99
N ASP A 89 -18.55 13.60 6.05
CA ASP A 89 -18.03 14.97 5.99
C ASP A 89 -16.82 15.12 5.06
N HIS A 90 -16.04 14.05 4.87
CA HIS A 90 -14.90 14.02 3.96
C HIS A 90 -15.39 13.83 2.52
N LEU A 91 -16.35 12.92 2.33
CA LEU A 91 -16.97 12.66 1.03
C LEU A 91 -17.65 13.91 0.48
N LEU A 92 -18.35 14.68 1.32
CA LEU A 92 -18.94 15.97 0.99
C LEU A 92 -17.92 17.07 0.66
N LYS A 93 -16.64 16.87 0.96
CA LYS A 93 -15.52 17.74 0.56
C LYS A 93 -14.69 17.19 -0.60
N GLY A 94 -15.05 16.01 -1.10
CA GLY A 94 -14.46 15.38 -2.29
C GLY A 94 -13.40 14.35 -1.96
N ASP A 95 -13.21 14.04 -0.68
CA ASP A 95 -12.32 12.99 -0.20
C ASP A 95 -13.14 11.71 0.01
N CYS A 96 -12.92 10.74 -0.87
CA CYS A 96 -13.59 9.45 -0.86
C CYS A 96 -12.72 8.33 -0.29
N SER A 97 -11.66 8.69 0.46
CA SER A 97 -10.67 7.74 0.95
C SER A 97 -11.31 6.73 1.90
N LEU A 98 -10.99 5.45 1.72
CA LEU A 98 -11.49 4.36 2.55
C LEU A 98 -10.56 4.18 3.75
N GLU A 99 -11.11 4.36 4.95
CA GLU A 99 -10.44 4.03 6.21
C GLU A 99 -10.71 2.57 6.54
N LEU A 100 -9.67 1.73 6.59
CA LEU A 100 -9.75 0.31 6.95
C LEU A 100 -9.03 0.05 8.27
N LYS A 101 -9.74 -0.47 9.27
CA LYS A 101 -9.25 -0.75 10.62
C LYS A 101 -8.96 -2.23 10.83
N ASN A 102 -8.03 -2.51 11.74
CA ASN A 102 -7.64 -3.86 12.14
C ASN A 102 -7.25 -4.70 10.93
N VAL A 103 -6.31 -4.22 10.12
CA VAL A 103 -5.88 -4.85 8.85
C VAL A 103 -5.50 -6.32 9.06
N ARG A 104 -5.94 -7.20 8.16
CA ARG A 104 -5.69 -8.64 8.17
C ARG A 104 -4.96 -9.07 6.91
N PRO A 105 -4.27 -10.23 6.90
CA PRO A 105 -3.62 -10.75 5.69
C PRO A 105 -4.58 -10.85 4.49
N GLU A 106 -5.84 -11.18 4.72
CA GLU A 106 -6.86 -11.32 3.67
C GLU A 106 -7.26 -9.96 3.06
N ASP A 107 -6.95 -8.85 3.71
CA ASP A 107 -7.20 -7.51 3.17
C ASP A 107 -6.16 -7.14 2.08
N ALA A 108 -5.08 -7.89 1.92
CA ALA A 108 -4.14 -7.64 0.82
C ALA A 108 -4.84 -7.76 -0.54
N GLY A 109 -4.46 -6.90 -1.48
CA GLY A 109 -4.96 -6.96 -2.86
C GLY A 109 -5.28 -5.60 -3.48
N VAL A 110 -5.98 -5.65 -4.61
CA VAL A 110 -6.32 -4.46 -5.42
C VAL A 110 -7.74 -4.01 -5.14
N TYR A 111 -7.85 -2.75 -4.79
CA TYR A 111 -9.06 -2.01 -4.48
C TYR A 111 -9.31 -1.00 -5.58
N GLU A 112 -10.56 -0.89 -6.03
CA GLU A 112 -10.97 0.06 -7.05
C GLU A 112 -12.13 0.91 -6.54
N SER A 113 -12.03 2.22 -6.72
CA SER A 113 -13.07 3.17 -6.32
C SER A 113 -13.84 3.70 -7.53
N PHE A 114 -15.14 3.87 -7.35
CA PHE A 114 -16.06 4.32 -8.38
C PHE A 114 -17.01 5.40 -7.85
N LEU A 115 -17.34 6.36 -8.72
CA LEU A 115 -18.41 7.33 -8.51
C LEU A 115 -19.66 6.85 -9.25
N LEU A 116 -20.76 6.64 -8.53
CA LEU A 116 -22.05 6.27 -9.09
C LEU A 116 -22.84 7.53 -9.44
N VAL A 117 -22.96 7.81 -10.73
CA VAL A 117 -23.72 8.95 -11.23
C VAL A 117 -25.12 8.49 -11.62
N GLY A 118 -26.13 9.01 -10.92
CA GLY A 118 -27.53 8.79 -11.26
C GLY A 118 -27.83 9.31 -12.67
N GLY A 119 -28.47 8.48 -13.49
CA GLY A 119 -28.86 8.91 -14.83
C GLY A 119 -29.98 9.96 -14.78
N LYS A 120 -29.99 10.90 -15.74
CA LYS A 120 -30.91 12.05 -15.77
C LYS A 120 -32.41 11.65 -15.78
N ASN A 121 -32.72 10.40 -16.14
CA ASN A 121 -34.08 9.85 -16.23
C ASN A 121 -34.23 8.61 -15.32
N LYS A 122 -35.43 8.39 -14.77
CA LYS A 122 -35.75 7.22 -13.90
C LYS A 122 -35.47 5.83 -14.50
N LEU A 123 -35.30 5.73 -15.82
CA LEU A 123 -35.03 4.47 -16.54
C LEU A 123 -33.54 4.21 -16.82
N SER A 124 -32.66 5.21 -16.62
CA SER A 124 -31.23 5.02 -16.85
C SER A 124 -30.57 4.40 -15.63
N LEU A 125 -29.94 3.24 -15.84
CA LEU A 125 -29.11 2.57 -14.83
C LEU A 125 -28.03 3.54 -14.31
N PRO A 126 -27.69 3.51 -13.00
CA PRO A 126 -26.58 4.30 -12.48
C PRO A 126 -25.31 4.01 -13.28
N LYS A 127 -24.62 5.08 -13.69
CA LYS A 127 -23.34 4.98 -14.39
C LYS A 127 -22.23 4.96 -13.35
N SER A 128 -21.47 3.86 -13.30
CA SER A 128 -20.25 3.79 -12.51
C SER A 128 -19.09 4.43 -13.28
N VAL A 129 -18.40 5.38 -12.65
CA VAL A 129 -17.23 6.08 -13.20
C VAL A 129 -16.02 5.72 -12.36
N PHE A 130 -15.04 5.05 -12.97
CA PHE A 130 -13.77 4.70 -12.29
C PHE A 130 -13.04 5.96 -11.81
N ILE A 131 -12.60 5.95 -10.56
CA ILE A 131 -11.81 7.02 -9.94
C ILE A 131 -10.35 6.62 -9.90
N GLN A 132 -10.00 5.55 -9.17
CA GLN A 132 -8.63 5.02 -9.15
C GLN A 132 -8.54 3.54 -8.72
N SER A 133 -7.31 3.02 -8.76
CA SER A 133 -6.93 1.70 -8.25
C SER A 133 -5.81 1.83 -7.20
N VAL A 134 -6.00 1.17 -6.07
CA VAL A 134 -5.04 1.11 -4.94
C VAL A 134 -4.70 -0.35 -4.65
N GLU A 135 -3.41 -0.67 -4.53
CA GLU A 135 -2.93 -1.98 -4.12
C GLU A 135 -2.42 -1.91 -2.68
N LEU A 136 -3.07 -2.69 -1.80
CA LEU A 136 -2.72 -2.81 -0.39
C LEU A 136 -1.85 -4.04 -0.19
N SER A 137 -0.64 -3.82 0.32
CA SER A 137 0.26 -4.86 0.83
C SER A 137 0.13 -4.96 2.35
N VAL A 138 0.11 -6.18 2.89
CA VAL A 138 0.02 -6.42 4.32
C VAL A 138 1.32 -7.00 4.84
N GLU A 139 1.92 -6.33 5.81
CA GLU A 139 3.16 -6.72 6.48
C GLU A 139 2.83 -7.50 7.75
N GLU A 140 3.31 -8.74 7.84
CA GLU A 140 3.26 -9.52 9.07
C GLU A 140 4.24 -8.95 10.09
N THR A 141 3.85 -9.00 11.37
CA THR A 141 4.79 -8.64 12.44
C THR A 141 5.77 -9.80 12.63
N PRO A 142 7.09 -9.54 12.77
CA PRO A 142 8.02 -10.58 13.19
C PRO A 142 7.54 -11.13 14.53
N GLU A 143 7.36 -12.44 14.63
CA GLU A 143 7.13 -13.10 15.92
C GLU A 143 8.29 -12.72 16.85
N GLU A 144 8.00 -12.00 17.93
CA GLU A 144 8.97 -11.89 19.03
C GLU A 144 9.08 -13.28 19.65
N ASP A 145 10.15 -14.00 19.30
CA ASP A 145 10.55 -15.24 19.95
C ASP A 145 10.70 -14.95 21.45
N VAL A 146 9.70 -15.34 22.24
CA VAL A 146 9.79 -15.38 23.70
C VAL A 146 10.65 -16.58 24.06
N SER A 147 11.93 -16.48 23.72
CA SER A 147 12.98 -17.41 24.11
C SER A 147 13.32 -17.13 25.58
N ASP A 148 12.67 -17.92 26.42
CA ASP A 148 13.13 -18.40 27.72
C ASP A 148 13.60 -17.36 28.75
N ARG A 149 12.64 -16.91 29.58
CA ARG A 149 12.93 -16.44 30.94
C ARG A 149 12.26 -17.35 31.95
N ILE A 150 12.62 -18.63 31.96
CA ILE A 150 12.55 -19.44 33.19
C ILE A 150 13.96 -19.47 33.81
N ALA A 151 14.37 -18.37 34.43
CA ALA A 151 15.40 -18.44 35.46
C ALA A 151 14.69 -18.78 36.78
N VAL A 152 14.60 -20.07 37.09
CA VAL A 152 14.35 -20.55 38.45
C VAL A 152 15.53 -20.07 39.30
N ALA A 153 15.28 -19.12 40.19
CA ALA A 153 16.23 -18.78 41.23
C ALA A 153 16.12 -19.84 42.33
N ASP A 154 16.90 -20.92 42.20
CA ASP A 154 17.23 -21.75 43.34
C ASP A 154 18.54 -21.26 43.96
N ASP A 155 18.42 -20.94 45.24
CA ASP A 155 19.47 -20.62 46.21
C ASP A 155 20.35 -21.85 46.48
N ALA A 156 21.68 -21.66 46.40
CA ALA A 156 22.75 -22.32 47.16
C ALA A 156 24.02 -22.48 46.32
N GLY A 157 25.10 -21.85 46.78
CA GLY A 157 26.37 -21.78 46.07
C GLY A 157 27.15 -23.09 45.98
N VAL A 158 27.91 -23.23 44.90
CA VAL A 158 29.07 -24.13 44.84
C VAL A 158 30.21 -23.40 44.11
N ASN A 159 31.26 -23.16 44.88
CA ASN A 159 32.57 -22.67 44.42
C ASN A 159 33.27 -23.79 43.64
N CYS A 160 33.66 -23.54 42.39
CA CYS A 160 34.57 -24.43 41.64
C CYS A 160 35.75 -23.63 41.09
N HIS A 161 36.93 -24.07 41.50
CA HIS A 161 38.27 -23.52 41.29
C HIS A 161 38.71 -23.67 39.82
N TYR A 162 39.10 -22.56 39.17
CA TYR A 162 39.63 -22.55 37.80
C TYR A 162 41.16 -22.50 37.80
N PRO A 163 41.89 -23.35 37.05
CA PRO A 163 43.34 -23.31 36.99
C PRO A 163 43.81 -22.16 36.08
N GLN A 164 44.63 -21.26 36.64
CA GLN A 164 45.12 -20.06 35.97
C GLN A 164 46.17 -20.39 34.90
N ILE A 165 45.90 -19.99 33.64
CA ILE A 165 46.89 -19.92 32.57
C ILE A 165 47.65 -18.59 32.73
N ILE A 166 48.93 -18.68 33.09
CA ILE A 166 49.82 -17.53 33.29
C ILE A 166 50.24 -16.98 31.92
N ALA A 167 49.74 -15.80 31.54
CA ALA A 167 50.28 -15.02 30.44
C ALA A 167 51.45 -14.15 30.96
N LEU A 168 52.68 -14.54 30.63
CA LEU A 168 53.88 -13.74 30.94
C LEU A 168 53.97 -12.54 29.99
N SER A 169 53.74 -11.34 30.54
CA SER A 169 54.00 -10.06 29.90
C SER A 169 55.47 -9.66 30.13
N ILE A 170 56.23 -9.47 29.06
CA ILE A 170 57.64 -9.05 29.12
C ILE A 170 57.66 -7.51 29.31
N LEU A 171 58.12 -7.08 30.47
CA LEU A 171 58.31 -5.67 30.82
C LEU A 171 59.53 -5.10 30.08
N SER A 172 59.29 -4.06 29.27
CA SER A 172 60.32 -3.15 28.80
C SER A 172 60.43 -1.96 29.76
N SER A 173 61.58 -1.83 30.40
CA SER A 173 62.02 -0.53 30.94
C SER A 173 63.51 -0.60 31.27
N SER A 174 64.28 -0.03 30.36
CA SER A 174 65.69 0.30 30.51
C SER A 174 65.88 1.29 31.65
N LEU A 175 66.77 1.01 32.61
CA LEU A 175 67.54 2.06 33.28
C LEU A 175 68.77 1.48 34.00
N PHE A 176 69.92 1.87 33.46
CA PHE A 176 71.22 2.11 34.07
C PHE A 176 71.36 1.83 35.58
N HIS A 177 72.38 1.05 35.98
CA HIS A 177 73.46 1.55 36.85
C HIS A 177 74.67 0.60 36.87
N LEU A 178 75.85 1.23 36.90
CA LEU A 178 77.23 0.72 36.91
C LEU A 178 77.49 -0.46 37.88
N PHE A 179 78.32 -1.41 37.46
CA PHE A 179 79.74 -1.55 37.83
C PHE A 179 80.44 -2.54 36.89
#